data_AF-A0A921BGA6-F1
#
_entry.id   AF-A0A921BGA6-F1
#
_cell.length_a   1.000
_cell.length_b   1.000
_cell.length_c   1.000
_cell.angle_alpha   90.00
_cell.angle_beta   90.00
_cell.angle_gamma   90.00
#
_symmetry.space_group_name_H-M   'P 1'
#
loop_
_entity.id
_entity.type
_entity.pdbx_description
1 polymer ?
#
loop_
_entity_poly.entity_id
_entity_poly.type
_entity_poly.pdbx_seq_one_letter_code
_entity_poly.pdbx_strand_id
1 'polypeptide(L)'
;MHRWEERWGREGYPGIHEYYWETSQELKDSVLSGYRSIEPGVPGKDTWLVKSLARAVGTYGKMPLKGPFLTRAEVDEIITRIDTGMPEEPE
;
A
#
# COMPACT_ATOMS: atom_id res chain seq x y z
N MET A 1 -7.31 0.94 -0.31
CA MET A 1 -7.66 2.20 -1.00
C MET A 1 -8.98 2.82 -0.55
N HIS A 2 -9.99 2.03 -0.17
CA HIS A 2 -11.32 2.53 0.22
C HIS A 2 -11.29 3.75 1.17
N ARG A 3 -10.59 3.65 2.30
CA ARG A 3 -10.43 4.76 3.27
C ARG A 3 -9.80 6.02 2.67
N TRP A 4 -8.94 5.88 1.66
CA TRP A 4 -8.33 7.02 0.95
C TRP A 4 -9.32 7.63 -0.06
N GLU A 5 -10.02 6.80 -0.83
CA GLU A 5 -11.02 7.26 -1.81
C GLU A 5 -12.17 7.98 -1.10
N GLU A 6 -12.68 7.43 0.02
CA GLU A 6 -13.69 8.06 0.87
C GLU A 6 -13.21 9.37 1.48
N ARG A 7 -11.99 9.40 2.04
CA ARG A 7 -11.43 10.59 2.70
C ARG A 7 -11.20 11.75 1.73
N TRP A 8 -10.83 11.45 0.50
CA TRP A 8 -10.40 12.45 -0.48
C TRP A 8 -11.40 12.66 -1.62
N GLY A 9 -12.48 11.89 -1.68
CA GLY A 9 -13.49 11.97 -2.73
C GLY A 9 -12.92 11.73 -4.13
N ARG A 10 -11.92 10.84 -4.25
CA ARG A 10 -11.26 10.53 -5.52
C ARG A 10 -11.40 9.06 -5.85
N GLU A 11 -11.71 8.76 -7.10
CA GLU A 11 -11.62 7.41 -7.64
C GLU A 11 -10.15 7.11 -8.02
N GLY A 12 -9.68 5.91 -7.68
CA GLY A 12 -8.43 5.40 -8.19
C GLY A 12 -8.46 5.27 -9.72
N TYR A 13 -7.35 5.60 -10.40
CA TYR A 13 -7.19 5.26 -11.82
C TYR A 13 -7.18 3.73 -12.02
N PRO A 14 -8.07 3.18 -12.86
CA PRO A 14 -8.05 1.76 -13.24
C PRO A 14 -6.68 1.33 -13.79
N GLY A 15 -6.25 0.11 -13.48
CA GLY A 15 -4.93 -0.43 -13.84
C GLY A 15 -3.71 0.19 -13.13
N ILE A 16 -3.90 1.27 -12.35
CA ILE A 16 -2.84 1.94 -11.59
C ILE A 16 -3.15 1.93 -10.09
N HIS A 17 -4.41 2.10 -9.72
CA HIS A 17 -4.89 2.22 -8.33
C HIS A 17 -5.76 1.04 -7.91
N GLU A 18 -5.57 -0.12 -8.52
CA GLU A 18 -6.24 -1.39 -8.14
C GLU A 18 -5.65 -1.97 -6.84
N TYR A 19 -5.40 -1.12 -5.85
CA TYR A 19 -4.88 -1.46 -4.53
C TYR A 19 -6.04 -1.68 -3.56
N TYR A 20 -6.87 -2.65 -3.91
CA TYR A 20 -7.97 -3.10 -3.07
C TYR A 20 -7.56 -4.46 -2.47
N TRP A 21 -7.51 -4.50 -1.16
CA TRP A 21 -7.23 -5.71 -0.39
C TRP A 21 -8.18 -5.70 0.79
N GLU A 22 -9.04 -6.70 0.83
CA GLU A 22 -9.91 -6.96 1.96
C GLU A 22 -9.15 -7.77 3.02
N THR A 23 -8.20 -8.62 2.58
CA THR A 23 -7.45 -9.47 3.49
C THR A 23 -5.95 -9.21 3.49
N SER A 24 -5.33 -9.51 4.64
CA SER A 24 -3.88 -9.57 4.81
C SER A 24 -3.20 -10.50 3.80
N GLN A 25 -3.89 -11.56 3.37
CA GLN A 25 -3.38 -12.51 2.38
C GLN A 25 -3.37 -11.90 0.98
N GLU A 26 -4.45 -11.22 0.58
CA GLU A 26 -4.51 -10.52 -0.70
C GLU A 26 -3.42 -9.44 -0.79
N LEU A 27 -3.15 -8.71 0.31
CA LEU A 27 -2.05 -7.74 0.31
C LEU A 27 -0.68 -8.42 0.16
N LYS A 28 -0.45 -9.58 0.82
CA LYS A 28 0.79 -10.35 0.67
C LYS A 28 1.00 -10.88 -0.75
N ASP A 29 -0.06 -11.27 -1.42
CA ASP A 29 0.00 -11.87 -2.76
C ASP A 29 -0.08 -10.84 -3.89
N SER A 30 -0.42 -9.60 -3.56
CA SER A 30 -0.50 -8.53 -4.53
C SER A 30 0.86 -8.13 -5.10
N VAL A 31 0.83 -7.71 -6.37
CA VAL A 31 1.99 -7.26 -7.12
C VAL A 31 1.73 -5.82 -7.57
N LEU A 32 2.53 -4.88 -7.07
CA LEU A 32 2.49 -3.47 -7.46
C LEU A 32 3.58 -3.20 -8.46
N SER A 33 3.23 -2.67 -9.63
CA SER A 33 4.23 -2.21 -10.59
C SER A 33 5.25 -3.30 -10.97
N GLY A 34 4.82 -4.58 -10.98
CA GLY A 34 5.67 -5.74 -11.24
C GLY A 34 6.46 -6.29 -10.03
N TYR A 35 6.34 -5.67 -8.86
CA TYR A 35 6.99 -6.10 -7.61
C TYR A 35 5.97 -6.60 -6.60
N ARG A 36 6.28 -7.67 -5.86
CA ARG A 36 5.40 -8.14 -4.78
C ARG A 36 5.27 -7.06 -3.70
N SER A 37 4.04 -6.69 -3.34
CA SER A 37 3.75 -5.61 -2.38
C SER A 37 4.46 -5.82 -1.06
N ILE A 38 4.34 -7.03 -0.51
CA ILE A 38 4.96 -7.47 0.74
C ILE A 38 5.73 -8.75 0.45
N GLU A 39 7.03 -8.72 0.72
CA GLU A 39 7.89 -9.88 0.59
C GLU A 39 8.00 -10.60 1.95
N PRO A 40 7.73 -11.92 2.02
CA PRO A 40 7.88 -12.68 3.25
C PRO A 40 9.31 -12.59 3.80
N GLY A 41 9.45 -12.28 5.09
CA GLY A 41 10.75 -12.13 5.75
C GLY A 41 11.43 -10.78 5.54
N VAL A 42 10.81 -9.84 4.83
CA VAL A 42 11.30 -8.47 4.65
C VAL A 42 10.58 -7.54 5.64
N PRO A 43 11.30 -6.67 6.38
CA PRO A 43 10.68 -5.66 7.23
C PRO A 43 9.72 -4.75 6.46
N GLY A 44 8.63 -4.32 7.08
CA GLY A 44 7.58 -3.49 6.50
C GLY A 44 8.12 -2.26 5.78
N LYS A 45 9.09 -1.58 6.38
CA LYS A 45 9.78 -0.40 5.79
C LYS A 45 10.46 -0.67 4.45
N ASP A 46 10.87 -1.91 4.22
CA ASP A 46 11.65 -2.35 3.06
C ASP A 46 10.76 -3.01 1.99
N THR A 47 9.47 -3.16 2.25
CA THR A 47 8.48 -3.66 1.29
C THR A 47 8.26 -2.69 0.12
N TRP A 48 7.88 -3.23 -1.03
CA TRP A 48 7.59 -2.41 -2.21
C TRP A 48 6.36 -1.53 -2.03
N LEU A 49 5.37 -1.99 -1.26
CA LEU A 49 4.24 -1.17 -0.85
C LEU A 49 4.72 0.11 -0.17
N VAL A 50 5.46 0.00 0.94
CA VAL A 50 5.92 1.18 1.69
C VAL A 50 6.84 2.06 0.86
N LYS A 51 7.73 1.46 0.06
CA LYS A 51 8.57 2.22 -0.89
C LYS A 51 7.73 3.03 -1.86
N SER A 52 6.65 2.47 -2.42
CA SER A 52 5.75 3.16 -3.35
C SER A 52 4.94 4.29 -2.69
N LEU A 53 4.59 4.14 -1.41
CA LEU A 53 3.88 5.17 -0.64
C LEU A 53 4.81 6.31 -0.19
N ALA A 54 6.08 6.01 0.05
CA ALA A 54 7.07 7.00 0.45
C ALA A 54 7.68 7.76 -0.74
N ARG A 55 7.91 7.08 -1.86
CA ARG A 55 8.62 7.60 -3.04
C ARG A 55 8.16 6.93 -4.35
N ALA A 56 8.63 7.45 -5.48
CA ALA A 56 8.48 6.80 -6.78
C ALA A 56 9.27 5.48 -6.83
N VAL A 57 8.74 4.48 -7.54
CA VAL A 57 9.34 3.16 -7.74
C VAL A 57 9.33 2.82 -9.23
N GLY A 58 10.51 2.60 -9.81
CA GLY A 58 10.66 2.37 -11.25
C GLY A 58 10.17 3.57 -12.06
N THR A 59 9.34 3.32 -13.06
CA THR A 59 8.66 4.35 -13.88
C THR A 59 7.39 4.89 -13.23
N TYR A 60 6.98 4.34 -12.09
CA TYR A 60 5.75 4.71 -11.40
C TYR A 60 6.03 5.79 -10.35
N GLY A 61 5.22 6.84 -10.37
CA GLY A 61 5.31 7.94 -9.40
C GLY A 61 4.99 7.50 -7.97
N LYS A 62 5.19 8.41 -7.01
CA LYS A 62 4.77 8.19 -5.61
C LYS A 62 3.27 7.90 -5.56
N MET A 63 2.88 6.93 -4.76
CA MET A 63 1.49 6.52 -4.61
C MET A 63 0.80 7.29 -3.48
N PRO A 64 -0.52 7.53 -3.60
CA PRO A 64 -1.31 7.38 -4.83
C PRO A 64 -0.88 8.40 -5.90
N LEU A 65 -0.94 8.00 -7.17
CA LEU A 65 -0.42 8.79 -8.28
C LEU A 65 -1.18 10.12 -8.37
N LYS A 66 -0.45 11.24 -8.44
CA LYS A 66 -1.01 12.61 -8.35
C LYS A 66 -1.63 12.97 -6.99
N GLY A 67 -1.35 12.18 -5.95
CA GLY A 67 -1.75 12.41 -4.57
C GLY A 67 -3.28 12.45 -4.36
N PRO A 68 -3.76 12.90 -3.20
CA PRO A 68 -2.98 13.31 -2.02
C PRO A 68 -2.16 12.16 -1.42
N PHE A 69 -0.89 12.44 -1.11
CA PHE A 69 0.02 11.46 -0.53
C PHE A 69 -0.25 11.25 0.95
N LEU A 70 0.00 10.03 1.42
CA LEU A 70 0.01 9.75 2.85
C LEU A 70 1.12 10.55 3.54
N THR A 71 0.82 10.98 4.76
CA THR A 71 1.78 11.56 5.69
C THR A 71 2.74 10.49 6.20
N ARG A 72 3.86 10.92 6.77
CA ARG A 72 4.86 10.00 7.33
C ARG A 72 4.27 9.13 8.45
N ALA A 73 3.43 9.69 9.31
CA ALA A 73 2.78 8.97 10.39
C ALA A 73 1.87 7.84 9.87
N GLU A 74 1.12 8.09 8.80
CA GLU A 74 0.26 7.06 8.18
C GLU A 74 1.10 5.96 7.51
N VAL A 75 2.24 6.31 6.92
CA VAL A 75 3.18 5.31 6.38
C VAL A 75 3.80 4.48 7.52
N ASP A 76 4.15 5.10 8.65
CA ASP A 76 4.69 4.40 9.82
C ASP A 76 3.66 3.45 10.47
N GLU A 77 2.37 3.82 10.44
CA GLU A 77 1.27 2.92 10.85
C GLU A 77 1.20 1.68 9.95
N ILE A 78 1.32 1.87 8.63
CA ILE A 78 1.33 0.77 7.66
C ILE A 78 2.56 -0.13 7.88
N ILE A 79 3.75 0.45 8.09
CA ILE A 79 4.97 -0.31 8.40
C ILE A 79 4.74 -1.17 9.65
N THR A 80 4.23 -0.57 10.72
CA THR A 80 3.94 -1.26 11.97
C THR A 80 2.97 -2.40 11.75
N ARG A 81 1.89 -2.17 10.99
CA ARG A 81 0.89 -3.20 10.68
C ARG A 81 1.46 -4.36 9.87
N ILE A 82 2.42 -4.11 8.98
CA ILE A 82 3.12 -5.18 8.25
C ILE A 82 4.04 -5.97 9.20
N ASP A 83 4.83 -5.26 10.01
CA ASP A 83 5.82 -5.85 10.92
C ASP A 83 5.20 -6.68 12.05
N THR A 84 4.04 -6.27 12.58
CA THR A 84 3.32 -7.02 13.64
C THR A 84 2.57 -8.25 13.11
N GLY A 85 2.62 -8.49 11.80
CA GLY A 85 1.64 -9.31 11.11
C GLY A 85 0.34 -8.52 10.99
N MET A 86 -0.13 -8.32 9.76
CA MET A 86 -1.42 -7.67 9.57
C MET A 86 -2.49 -8.50 10.29
N PRO A 87 -3.30 -7.90 11.17
CA PRO A 87 -4.43 -8.62 11.74
C PRO A 87 -5.29 -9.09 10.57
N GLU A 88 -5.57 -10.40 10.50
CA GLU A 88 -6.78 -10.87 9.84
C GLU A 88 -7.90 -10.15 10.59
N GLU A 89 -8.54 -9.16 9.96
CA GLU A 89 -9.68 -8.53 10.62
C GLU A 89 -10.70 -9.64 10.94
N PRO A 90 -11.29 -9.62 12.15
CA PRO A 90 -12.24 -10.64 12.56
C PRO A 90 -13.49 -10.58 11.68
N GLU A 91 -14.05 -11.76 11.44
CA GLU A 91 -15.26 -12.06 10.64
C GLU A 91 -16.42 -11.06 10.80
#